data_AF-A0A9E5P0L8-F1
#
_entry.id   AF-A0A9E5P0L8-F1
#
_cell.length_a   1.000
_cell.length_b   1.000
_cell.length_c   1.000
_cell.angle_alpha   90.00
_cell.angle_beta   90.00
_cell.angle_gamma   90.00
#
_symmetry.space_group_name_H-M   'P 1'
#
loop_
_entity.id
_entity.type
_entity.pdbx_description
1 polymer ?
#
loop_
_entity_poly.entity_id
_entity_poly.type
_entity_poly.pdbx_seq_one_letter_code
_entity_poly.pdbx_strand_id
1 'polypeptide(L)'
;MAVAEKAPKKVYYRKQIPLFRLVQKIKLWPSRRGLLHGVRSFEIRGDYGEVITHCNKRMIVRDSKKSRSARWLRNKYSFGNCPACKIPEWKLEKYSATFFRRRFGSQLSDDERPSQTT
;
A
#
# COMPACT_ATOMS: atom_id res chain seq x y z
N MET A 1 -14.72 25.53 -10.85
CA MET A 1 -14.20 24.61 -11.89
C MET A 1 -14.40 23.18 -11.40
N ALA A 2 -15.34 22.43 -11.99
CA ALA A 2 -15.59 21.05 -11.62
C ALA A 2 -14.53 20.14 -12.26
N VAL A 3 -13.67 19.53 -11.44
CA VAL A 3 -12.77 18.48 -11.90
C VAL A 3 -13.61 17.24 -12.13
N ALA A 4 -13.74 16.80 -13.37
CA ALA A 4 -14.46 15.59 -13.72
C ALA A 4 -13.87 14.38 -12.97
N GLU A 5 -14.65 13.79 -12.06
CA GLU A 5 -14.27 12.60 -11.29
C GLU A 5 -14.22 11.39 -12.23
N LYS A 6 -13.01 11.11 -12.76
CA LYS A 6 -12.77 9.87 -13.50
C LYS A 6 -12.87 8.69 -12.53
N ALA A 7 -13.84 7.80 -12.78
CA ALA A 7 -13.96 6.54 -12.07
C ALA A 7 -12.60 5.79 -12.06
N PRO A 8 -12.20 5.20 -10.91
CA PRO A 8 -10.88 4.61 -10.77
C PRO A 8 -10.73 3.41 -11.73
N LYS A 9 -9.81 3.53 -12.68
CA LYS A 9 -9.46 2.45 -13.61
C LYS A 9 -8.96 1.24 -12.82
N LYS A 10 -9.51 0.05 -13.10
CA LYS A 10 -9.06 -1.21 -12.48
C LYS A 10 -7.60 -1.45 -12.82
N VAL A 11 -6.75 -1.56 -11.79
CA VAL A 11 -5.31 -1.83 -11.94
C VAL A 11 -5.03 -3.27 -11.53
N TYR A 12 -4.23 -4.00 -12.33
CA TYR A 12 -3.89 -5.39 -12.08
C TYR A 12 -2.38 -5.56 -11.85
N TYR A 13 -2.02 -6.03 -10.66
CA TYR A 13 -0.64 -6.34 -10.26
C TYR A 13 -0.44 -7.85 -10.08
N ARG A 14 0.82 -8.30 -10.14
CA ARG A 14 1.16 -9.70 -9.81
C ARG A 14 0.97 -10.02 -8.33
N LYS A 15 0.55 -11.24 -8.01
CA LYS A 15 0.19 -11.65 -6.63
C LYS A 15 1.39 -11.88 -5.70
N GLN A 16 2.62 -12.11 -6.18
CA GLN A 16 3.78 -12.45 -5.33
C GLN A 16 4.81 -11.31 -5.25
N ILE A 17 4.37 -10.15 -4.80
CA ILE A 17 5.21 -8.95 -4.70
C ILE A 17 5.74 -8.81 -3.25
N PRO A 18 7.00 -8.36 -3.05
CA PRO A 18 7.55 -8.08 -1.73
C PRO A 18 6.70 -7.06 -0.95
N LEU A 19 6.71 -7.17 0.38
CA LEU A 19 5.90 -6.34 1.26
C LEU A 19 6.28 -4.86 1.10
N PHE A 20 7.58 -4.57 1.06
CA PHE A 20 8.06 -3.20 1.02
C PHE A 20 7.54 -2.45 -0.21
N ARG A 21 7.53 -3.10 -1.37
CA ARG A 21 6.96 -2.53 -2.60
C ARG A 21 5.46 -2.28 -2.52
N LEU A 22 4.71 -3.19 -1.88
CA LEU A 22 3.26 -2.99 -1.65
C LEU A 22 3.02 -1.75 -0.80
N VAL A 23 3.78 -1.59 0.29
CA VAL A 23 3.66 -0.45 1.21
C VAL A 23 4.06 0.86 0.53
N GLN A 24 5.15 0.86 -0.23
CA GLN A 24 5.61 2.04 -0.97
C GLN A 24 4.58 2.51 -2.01
N LYS A 25 3.96 1.59 -2.76
CA LYS A 25 2.99 1.97 -3.79
C LYS A 25 1.63 2.36 -3.22
N ILE A 26 1.11 1.55 -2.30
CA ILE A 26 -0.26 1.69 -1.78
C ILE A 26 -0.32 2.77 -0.69
N LYS A 27 0.77 2.96 0.07
CA LYS A 27 0.84 3.87 1.23
C LYS A 27 -0.27 3.63 2.26
N LEU A 28 -0.70 2.38 2.39
CA LEU A 28 -1.65 1.90 3.38
C LEU A 28 -1.03 0.74 4.15
N TRP A 29 -1.46 0.59 5.40
CA TRP A 29 -0.96 -0.45 6.29
C TRP A 29 -2.10 -1.17 7.02
N PRO A 30 -2.20 -2.50 6.88
CA PRO A 30 -3.16 -3.29 7.64
C PRO A 30 -2.62 -3.58 9.06
N SER A 31 -3.35 -3.14 10.08
CA SER A 31 -3.09 -3.55 11.46
C SER A 31 -3.58 -4.97 11.72
N ARG A 32 -2.99 -5.68 12.69
CA ARG A 32 -3.45 -7.03 13.11
C ARG A 32 -4.92 -7.05 13.56
N ARG A 33 -5.47 -5.90 13.98
CA ARG A 33 -6.88 -5.73 14.37
C ARG A 33 -7.85 -5.65 13.19
N GLY A 34 -7.37 -5.65 11.94
CA GLY A 34 -8.24 -5.48 10.77
C GLY A 34 -8.50 -4.04 10.36
N LEU A 35 -7.86 -3.07 11.02
CA LEU A 35 -7.98 -1.66 10.65
C LEU A 35 -6.93 -1.24 9.65
N LEU A 36 -7.36 -0.53 8.61
CA LEU A 36 -6.50 0.08 7.61
C LEU A 36 -5.97 1.42 8.13
N HIS A 37 -4.66 1.59 8.09
CA HIS A 37 -3.97 2.81 8.48
C HIS A 37 -3.36 3.49 7.25
N GLY A 38 -3.35 4.81 7.23
CA GLY A 38 -2.53 5.57 6.29
C GLY A 38 -1.07 5.54 6.71
N VAL A 39 -0.16 5.29 5.77
CA VAL A 39 1.29 5.36 6.02
C VAL A 39 1.77 6.79 5.80
N ARG A 40 2.37 7.37 6.84
CA ARG A 40 2.98 8.71 6.82
C ARG A 40 4.41 8.64 6.28
N SER A 41 5.23 7.78 6.86
CA SER A 41 6.58 7.50 6.38
C SER A 41 6.86 6.01 6.38
N PHE A 42 7.74 5.60 5.48
CA PHE A 42 8.21 4.23 5.39
C PHE A 42 9.69 4.26 5.00
N GLU A 43 10.55 3.90 5.96
CA GLU A 43 12.00 3.85 5.78
C GLU A 43 12.46 2.39 5.72
N ILE A 44 13.36 2.08 4.79
CA ILE A 44 13.93 0.73 4.66
C ILE A 44 15.37 0.78 5.17
N ARG A 45 15.70 -0.13 6.10
CA ARG A 45 17.03 -0.33 6.69
C ARG A 45 17.43 -1.80 6.52
N GLY A 46 18.05 -2.10 5.38
CA GLY A 46 18.40 -3.47 4.98
C GLY A 46 17.16 -4.36 4.89
N ASP A 47 17.14 -5.43 5.68
CA ASP A 47 16.04 -6.41 5.69
C ASP A 47 14.79 -5.95 6.47
N TYR A 48 14.90 -4.86 7.20
CA TYR A 48 13.83 -4.29 8.01
C TYR A 48 13.34 -2.98 7.41
N GLY A 49 12.07 -2.67 7.63
CA GLY A 49 11.46 -1.40 7.29
C GLY A 49 10.70 -0.86 8.49
N GLU A 50 10.86 0.44 8.76
CA GLU A 50 10.09 1.16 9.76
C GLU A 50 8.90 1.83 9.08
N VAL A 51 7.69 1.46 9.51
CA VAL A 51 6.44 2.07 9.07
C VAL A 51 5.95 3.00 10.17
N ILE A 52 5.77 4.27 9.83
CA ILE A 52 5.10 5.25 10.69
C ILE A 52 3.76 5.59 10.06
N THR A 53 2.67 5.35 10.79
CA THR A 53 1.32 5.69 10.33
C THR A 53 0.96 7.13 10.65
N HIS A 54 -0.09 7.65 10.00
CA HIS A 54 -0.65 8.98 10.33
C HIS A 54 -1.19 9.08 11.75
N CYS A 55 -1.54 7.96 12.39
CA CYS A 55 -1.89 7.93 13.81
C CYS A 55 -0.67 7.72 14.73
N ASN A 56 0.53 8.01 14.24
CA ASN A 56 1.81 7.97 14.95
C ASN A 56 2.21 6.59 15.51
N LYS A 57 1.61 5.51 15.00
CA LYS A 57 2.05 4.15 15.34
C LYS A 57 3.30 3.83 14.55
N ARG A 58 4.33 3.36 15.25
CA ARG A 58 5.59 2.90 14.67
C ARG A 58 5.65 1.39 14.71
N MET A 59 6.16 0.78 13.65
CA MET A 59 6.35 -0.66 13.61
C MET A 59 7.50 -1.03 12.70
N ILE A 60 8.27 -2.00 13.16
CA ILE A 60 9.40 -2.58 12.43
C ILE A 60 8.91 -3.87 11.78
N VAL A 61 9.12 -3.99 10.48
CA VAL A 61 8.64 -5.12 9.69
C VAL A 61 9.74 -5.63 8.77
N ARG A 62 9.83 -6.95 8.59
CA ARG A 62 10.75 -7.56 7.62
C ARG A 62 10.12 -7.62 6.24
N ASP A 63 10.94 -7.57 5.19
CA ASP A 63 10.41 -7.80 3.84
C ASP A 63 10.06 -9.27 3.65
N SER A 64 8.79 -9.57 3.37
CA SER A 64 8.36 -10.92 3.09
C SER A 64 7.09 -10.95 2.26
N LYS A 65 7.17 -11.68 1.14
CA LYS A 65 6.05 -11.95 0.22
C LYS A 65 4.92 -12.76 0.88
N LYS A 66 5.24 -13.54 1.92
CA LYS A 66 4.32 -14.47 2.60
C LYS A 66 3.81 -13.93 3.94
N SER A 67 4.23 -12.73 4.35
CA SER A 67 3.79 -12.10 5.60
C SER A 67 2.28 -11.90 5.65
N ARG A 68 1.73 -11.88 6.87
CA ARG A 68 0.31 -11.56 7.12
C ARG A 68 -0.05 -10.21 6.50
N SER A 69 0.76 -9.18 6.72
CA SER A 69 0.54 -7.84 6.16
C SER A 69 0.52 -7.84 4.63
N ALA A 70 1.45 -8.55 3.97
CA ALA A 70 1.46 -8.65 2.52
C ALA A 70 0.22 -9.39 1.98
N ARG A 71 -0.23 -10.45 2.66
CA ARG A 71 -1.47 -11.16 2.29
C ARG A 71 -2.70 -10.27 2.47
N TRP A 72 -2.74 -9.50 3.55
CA TRP A 72 -3.86 -8.61 3.87
C TRP A 72 -3.96 -7.45 2.88
N LEU A 73 -2.84 -6.84 2.48
CA LEU A 73 -2.82 -5.83 1.43
C LEU A 73 -3.29 -6.37 0.07
N ARG A 74 -2.90 -7.60 -0.27
CA ARG A 74 -3.29 -8.21 -1.57
C ARG A 74 -4.74 -8.67 -1.62
N ASN A 75 -5.22 -9.25 -0.52
CA ASN A 75 -6.57 -9.80 -0.44
C ASN A 75 -7.58 -8.81 0.13
N LYS A 76 -7.15 -7.60 0.50
CA LYS A 76 -7.97 -6.54 1.11
C LYS A 76 -8.68 -7.00 2.38
N TYR A 77 -7.97 -7.74 3.23
CA TYR A 77 -8.47 -8.15 4.53
C TYR A 77 -8.37 -7.00 5.53
N SER A 78 -9.27 -6.03 5.42
CA SER A 78 -9.50 -4.97 6.38
C SER A 78 -11.00 -4.87 6.66
N PHE A 79 -11.37 -4.87 7.94
CA PHE A 79 -12.77 -4.73 8.39
C PHE A 79 -13.20 -3.26 8.46
N GLY A 80 -12.25 -2.33 8.50
CA GLY A 80 -12.54 -0.90 8.53
C GLY A 80 -11.30 -0.03 8.35
N ASN A 81 -11.50 1.28 8.34
CA ASN A 81 -10.44 2.27 8.32
C ASN A 81 -10.17 2.79 9.75
N CYS A 82 -8.95 3.28 9.99
CA CYS A 82 -8.62 3.91 11.27
C CYS A 82 -9.17 5.34 11.31
N PRO A 83 -10.04 5.69 12.28
CA PRO A 83 -10.65 7.02 12.34
C PRO A 83 -9.61 8.12 12.58
N ALA A 84 -8.55 7.83 13.35
CA ALA A 84 -7.45 8.75 13.59
C ALA A 84 -6.58 9.01 12.35
N CYS A 85 -6.51 8.07 11.41
CA CYS A 85 -5.72 8.26 10.18
C CYS A 85 -6.44 9.12 9.14
N LYS A 86 -7.77 9.31 9.26
CA LYS A 86 -8.60 10.09 8.33
C LYS A 86 -8.22 9.84 6.86
N ILE A 87 -8.23 8.56 6.47
CA ILE A 87 -7.84 8.16 5.11
C ILE A 87 -8.89 8.73 4.15
N PRO A 88 -8.50 9.52 3.14
CA PRO A 88 -9.46 10.12 2.22
C PRO A 88 -10.12 9.05 1.35
N GLU A 89 -11.39 9.29 0.98
CA GLU A 89 -12.23 8.31 0.29
C GLU A 89 -11.65 7.88 -1.06
N TRP A 90 -11.17 8.83 -1.86
CA TRP A 90 -10.53 8.54 -3.16
C TRP A 90 -9.37 7.52 -3.06
N LYS A 91 -8.66 7.50 -1.92
CA LYS A 91 -7.55 6.54 -1.70
C LYS A 91 -8.10 5.15 -1.37
N LEU A 92 -9.21 5.07 -0.63
CA LEU A 92 -9.93 3.83 -0.36
C LEU A 92 -10.51 3.25 -1.65
N GLU A 93 -11.12 4.09 -2.50
CA GLU A 93 -11.64 3.70 -3.82
C GLU A 93 -10.53 3.22 -4.75
N LYS A 94 -9.39 3.93 -4.81
CA LYS A 94 -8.24 3.51 -5.60
C LYS A 94 -7.69 2.16 -5.13
N TYR A 95 -7.63 1.94 -3.82
CA TYR A 95 -7.22 0.67 -3.23
C TYR A 95 -8.24 -0.44 -3.53
N SER A 96 -9.53 -0.14 -3.45
CA SER A 96 -10.60 -1.09 -3.79
C SER A 96 -10.63 -1.45 -5.28
N ALA A 97 -10.19 -0.55 -6.17
CA ALA A 97 -10.04 -0.81 -7.60
C ALA A 97 -8.75 -1.58 -7.98
N THR A 98 -7.82 -1.79 -7.04
CA THR A 98 -6.54 -2.49 -7.28
C THR A 98 -6.69 -4.00 -7.08
N PHE A 99 -6.30 -4.82 -8.05
CA PHE A 99 -6.42 -6.28 -7.98
C PHE A 99 -5.08 -6.98 -8.15
N PHE A 100 -4.91 -8.12 -7.47
CA PHE A 100 -3.69 -8.93 -7.52
C PHE A 100 -3.96 -10.31 -8.13
N ARG A 101 -3.38 -10.60 -9.31
CA ARG A 101 -3.56 -11.87 -10.03
C ARG A 101 -2.23 -12.63 -10.18
N ARG A 102 -2.30 -13.96 -10.26
CA ARG A 102 -1.09 -14.82 -10.33
C ARG A 102 -0.50 -14.90 -11.74
N ARG A 103 -1.35 -14.98 -12.77
CA ARG A 103 -0.96 -15.22 -14.18
C ARG A 103 -0.83 -13.95 -15.04
N PHE A 104 -1.37 -12.83 -14.58
CA PHE A 104 -1.43 -11.56 -15.32
C PHE A 104 -1.27 -10.38 -14.37
N GLY A 105 -0.74 -9.26 -14.88
CA GLY A 105 -0.52 -8.02 -14.15
C GLY A 105 0.90 -7.50 -14.31
N SER A 106 1.06 -6.18 -14.17
CA SER A 106 2.38 -5.56 -14.18
C SER A 106 3.20 -6.02 -12.97
N GLN A 107 4.50 -6.19 -13.18
CA GLN A 107 5.42 -6.17 -12.06
C GLN A 107 5.35 -4.76 -11.48
N LEU A 108 5.30 -4.64 -10.15
CA LEU A 108 5.61 -3.38 -9.48
C LEU A 108 7.12 -3.15 -9.68
N SER A 109 7.50 -2.73 -10.88
CA SER A 109 8.80 -2.18 -11.24
C SER A 109 8.72 -0.67 -11.07
N ASP A 110 9.75 -0.12 -10.44
CA ASP A 110 9.92 1.31 -10.24
C ASP A 110 10.34 1.95 -11.56
N ASP A 111 9.38 2.20 -12.45
CA ASP A 111 9.57 3.25 -13.44
C ASP A 111 9.30 4.59 -12.75
N GLU A 112 10.26 5.49 -12.91
CA GLU A 112 10.51 6.75 -12.18
C GLU A 112 11.31 6.61 -10.87
N ARG A 113 12.60 6.29 -11.00
CA ARG A 113 13.60 7.05 -10.23
C ARG A 113 13.51 8.49 -10.77
N PRO A 114 13.25 9.53 -9.96
CA PRO A 114 13.54 10.88 -10.43
C PRO A 114 15.05 10.90 -10.69
N SER A 115 15.41 11.09 -11.95
CA SER A 115 16.76 11.44 -12.36
C SER A 115 17.20 12.63 -11.50
N GLN A 116 18.14 12.39 -10.59
CA GLN A 116 18.92 13.47 -10.03
C GLN A 116 19.86 13.90 -11.14
N THR A 117 19.44 14.88 -11.93
CA THR A 117 20.34 15.65 -12.79
C THR A 117 21.19 16.51 -11.87
N THR A 118 22.50 16.21 -11.88
CA THR A 118 23.58 16.99 -11.27
C THR A 118 23.61 18.42 -11.79
#